data_AF-A0A4P5SQ48-F1
#
_entry.id   AF-A0A4P5SQ48-F1
#
_cell.length_a   1.000
_cell.length_b   1.000
_cell.length_c   1.000
_cell.angle_alpha   90.00
_cell.angle_beta   90.00
_cell.angle_gamma   90.00
#
_symmetry.space_group_name_H-M   'P 1'
#
loop_
_entity.id
_entity.type
_entity.pdbx_description
1 polymer ?
#
loop_
_entity_poly.entity_id
_entity_poly.type
_entity_poly.pdbx_seq_one_letter_code
_entity_poly.pdbx_strand_id
1 'polypeptide(L)'
;MDHWDYPADGKGDCKIFALEKRRLLIEQGIPRQALLMTIVRDHQDMGHAILTVKTNMGDLILDNLSDEIVSWNATGYRFVKRQSQEDPNVWVSILPDVHQKMTSR
;
A
#
# COMPACT_ATOMS: atom_id res chain seq x y z
N MET A 1 -18.33 -7.83 13.72
CA MET A 1 -18.50 -6.37 13.59
C MET A 1 -17.10 -5.80 13.50
N ASP A 2 -16.66 -5.47 12.29
CA ASP A 2 -15.31 -4.99 12.00
C ASP A 2 -15.17 -3.54 12.48
N HIS A 3 -14.57 -3.36 13.65
CA HIS A 3 -14.15 -2.05 14.13
C HIS A 3 -12.83 -1.71 13.43
N TRP A 4 -12.95 -1.24 12.19
CA TRP A 4 -11.90 -0.42 11.60
C TRP A 4 -12.03 0.96 12.24
N ASP A 5 -11.32 1.18 13.35
CA ASP A 5 -11.09 2.51 13.89
C ASP A 5 -10.46 3.36 12.77
N TYR A 6 -11.29 4.19 12.14
CA TYR A 6 -10.81 5.29 11.32
C TYR A 6 -10.14 6.29 12.28
N PRO A 7 -8.86 6.63 12.09
CA PRO A 7 -8.29 7.78 12.77
C PRO A 7 -9.07 9.03 12.32
N ALA A 8 -9.56 9.80 13.30
CA ALA A 8 -10.40 10.99 13.12
C ALA A 8 -9.58 12.27 12.86
N ASP A 9 -8.50 12.15 12.08
CA ASP A 9 -7.48 13.20 11.87
C ASP A 9 -7.41 13.72 10.42
N GLY A 10 -8.40 13.38 9.58
CA GLY A 10 -8.44 13.75 8.15
C GLY A 10 -7.88 12.68 7.21
N LYS A 11 -7.47 11.52 7.74
CA LYS A 11 -6.95 10.35 7.00
C LYS A 11 -8.05 9.40 6.49
N GLY A 12 -9.32 9.78 6.62
CA GLY A 12 -10.47 9.00 6.15
C GLY A 12 -10.57 8.86 4.62
N ASP A 13 -9.91 9.74 3.87
CA ASP A 13 -10.06 9.84 2.42
C ASP A 13 -8.94 9.15 1.62
N CYS A 14 -7.80 8.81 2.25
CA CYS A 14 -6.67 8.17 1.56
C CYS A 14 -7.09 6.89 0.82
N LYS A 15 -7.94 6.09 1.47
CA LYS A 15 -8.54 4.89 0.89
C LYS A 15 -9.37 5.21 -0.35
N ILE A 16 -10.13 6.31 -0.35
CA ILE A 16 -10.96 6.71 -1.48
C ILE A 16 -10.08 7.13 -2.66
N PHE A 17 -9.04 7.93 -2.42
CA PHE A 17 -8.07 8.28 -3.46
C PHE A 17 -7.38 7.04 -4.05
N ALA A 18 -6.94 6.11 -3.21
CA ALA A 18 -6.30 4.89 -3.66
C ALA A 18 -7.27 3.98 -4.47
N LEU A 19 -8.54 3.89 -4.05
CA LEU A 19 -9.58 3.18 -4.79
C LEU A 19 -9.92 3.85 -6.13
N GLU A 20 -9.95 5.19 -6.18
CA GLU A 20 -10.24 5.92 -7.41
C GLU A 20 -9.10 5.79 -8.42
N LYS A 21 -7.84 5.94 -7.98
CA LYS A 21 -6.66 5.66 -8.81
C LYS A 21 -6.71 4.24 -9.36
N ARG A 22 -7.10 3.26 -8.53
CA ARG A 22 -7.28 1.87 -8.95
C ARG A 22 -8.36 1.73 -10.01
N ARG A 23 -9.54 2.34 -9.82
CA ARG A 23 -10.63 2.31 -10.80
C ARG A 23 -10.18 2.86 -12.15
N LEU A 24 -9.54 4.03 -12.15
CA LEU A 24 -9.04 4.67 -13.36
C LEU A 24 -8.01 3.79 -14.08
N LEU A 25 -7.07 3.19 -13.37
CA LEU A 25 -6.07 2.30 -13.98
C LEU A 25 -6.68 1.02 -14.56
N ILE A 26 -7.71 0.46 -13.91
CA ILE A 26 -8.48 -0.66 -14.46
C ILE A 26 -9.16 -0.25 -15.77
N GLU A 27 -9.74 0.95 -15.82
CA GLU A 27 -10.37 1.49 -17.03
C GLU A 27 -9.37 1.73 -18.16
N GLN A 28 -8.11 1.97 -17.83
CA GLN A 28 -7.00 2.04 -18.79
C GLN A 28 -6.42 0.66 -19.16
N GLY A 29 -7.02 -0.44 -18.70
CA GLY A 29 -6.62 -1.80 -19.06
C GLY A 29 -5.49 -2.40 -18.21
N ILE A 30 -5.08 -1.75 -17.11
CA ILE A 30 -4.12 -2.33 -16.18
C ILE A 30 -4.79 -3.50 -15.43
N PRO A 31 -4.19 -4.70 -15.40
CA PRO A 31 -4.77 -5.85 -14.72
C PRO A 31 -5.07 -5.58 -13.25
N ARG A 32 -6.26 -5.95 -12.77
CA ARG A 32 -6.67 -5.74 -11.37
C ARG A 32 -5.71 -6.40 -10.36
N GLN A 33 -5.09 -7.52 -10.75
CA GLN A 33 -4.10 -8.26 -9.95
C GLN A 33 -2.80 -7.47 -9.77
N ALA A 34 -2.51 -6.51 -10.65
CA ALA A 34 -1.37 -5.63 -10.50
C ALA A 34 -1.66 -4.42 -9.59
N LEU A 35 -2.92 -4.18 -9.22
CA LEU A 35 -3.37 -2.98 -8.51
C LEU A 35 -3.84 -3.35 -7.10
N LEU A 36 -2.92 -3.24 -6.14
CA LEU A 36 -3.08 -3.78 -4.80
C LEU A 36 -3.27 -2.64 -3.80
N MET A 37 -4.39 -2.66 -3.07
CA MET A 37 -4.54 -1.77 -1.92
C MET A 37 -3.55 -2.16 -0.83
N THR A 38 -2.86 -1.18 -0.27
CA THR A 38 -1.81 -1.41 0.73
C THR A 38 -1.99 -0.46 1.90
N ILE A 39 -1.88 -1.00 3.11
CA ILE A 39 -1.89 -0.23 4.37
C ILE A 39 -0.46 -0.11 4.88
N VAL A 40 -0.06 1.13 5.14
CA VAL A 40 1.26 1.50 5.65
C VAL A 40 1.15 2.34 6.90
N ARG A 41 2.30 2.56 7.52
CA ARG A 41 2.56 3.58 8.53
C ARG A 41 3.41 4.64 7.85
N ASP A 42 2.90 5.86 7.83
CA ASP A 42 3.57 7.00 7.20
C ASP A 42 4.78 7.48 8.03
N HIS A 43 5.43 8.56 7.61
CA HIS A 43 6.58 9.13 8.31
C HIS A 43 6.28 9.63 9.74
N GLN A 44 5.01 9.77 10.09
CA GLN A 44 4.53 10.16 11.42
C GLN A 44 3.96 8.95 12.19
N ASP A 45 4.22 7.73 11.71
CA ASP A 45 3.72 6.44 12.23
C ASP A 45 2.19 6.29 12.27
N MET A 46 1.50 7.11 11.49
CA MET A 46 0.05 7.06 11.38
C MET A 46 -0.39 6.12 10.25
N GLY A 47 -1.56 5.51 10.41
CA GLY A 47 -2.10 4.59 9.41
C GLY A 47 -2.46 5.32 8.12
N HIS A 48 -2.05 4.76 6.97
CA HIS A 48 -2.28 5.36 5.66
C HIS A 48 -2.58 4.30 4.60
N ALA A 49 -3.45 4.62 3.64
CA ALA A 49 -3.81 3.72 2.54
C ALA A 49 -3.27 4.28 1.21
N ILE A 50 -2.56 3.42 0.49
CA ILE A 50 -1.93 3.71 -0.80
C ILE A 50 -2.32 2.65 -1.84
N LEU A 51 -2.03 2.94 -3.10
CA LEU A 51 -2.12 1.96 -4.17
C LEU A 51 -0.72 1.48 -4.57
N THR A 52 -0.47 0.18 -4.46
CA THR A 52 0.73 -0.45 -4.99
C THR A 52 0.46 -1.01 -6.38
N VAL A 53 1.31 -0.66 -7.34
CA VAL A 53 1.24 -1.12 -8.73
C VAL A 53 2.39 -2.08 -8.99
N LYS A 54 2.06 -3.35 -9.25
CA LYS A 54 3.02 -4.39 -9.66
C LYS A 54 3.41 -4.14 -11.11
N THR A 55 4.69 -3.98 -11.36
CA THR A 55 5.24 -3.88 -12.72
C THR A 55 6.37 -4.88 -12.92
N ASN A 56 6.81 -5.04 -14.16
CA ASN A 56 8.00 -5.84 -14.49
C ASN A 56 9.32 -5.19 -14.03
N MET A 57 9.31 -3.91 -13.64
CA MET A 57 10.47 -3.17 -13.13
C MET A 57 10.48 -3.07 -11.59
N GLY A 58 9.48 -3.63 -10.92
CA GLY A 58 9.30 -3.56 -9.48
C GLY A 58 7.96 -2.96 -9.05
N ASP A 59 7.81 -2.75 -7.75
CA ASP A 59 6.57 -2.26 -7.15
C ASP A 59 6.62 -0.72 -7.06
N LEU A 60 5.67 -0.06 -7.72
CA LEU A 60 5.51 1.39 -7.68
C LEU A 60 4.39 1.77 -6.71
N ILE A 61 4.51 2.95 -6.08
CA ILE A 61 3.53 3.48 -5.14
C ILE A 61 2.86 4.72 -5.72
N LEU A 62 1.52 4.69 -5.69
CA LEU A 62 0.67 5.84 -5.98
C LEU A 62 0.04 6.30 -4.67
N ASP A 63 0.38 7.52 -4.26
CA ASP A 63 -0.06 8.14 -3.00
C ASP A 63 -0.83 9.45 -3.29
N ASN A 64 -1.69 9.89 -2.38
CA ASN A 64 -2.26 11.24 -2.40
C ASN A 64 -1.40 12.26 -1.61
N LEU A 65 -0.57 11.82 -0.66
CA LEU A 65 0.30 12.70 0.12
C LEU A 65 1.51 13.22 -0.68
N SER A 66 1.81 12.60 -1.82
CA SER A 66 2.87 13.00 -2.75
C SER A 66 2.44 12.68 -4.18
N ASP A 67 2.76 13.58 -5.11
CA ASP A 67 2.57 13.37 -6.55
C ASP A 67 3.68 12.52 -7.18
N GLU A 68 4.77 12.26 -6.45
CA GLU A 68 5.89 11.47 -6.94
C GLU A 68 5.54 9.97 -6.96
N ILE A 69 5.71 9.34 -8.12
CA ILE A 69 5.60 7.88 -8.25
C ILE A 69 6.99 7.29 -7.97
N VAL A 70 7.12 6.69 -6.80
CA VAL A 70 8.37 6.10 -6.31
C VAL A 70 8.28 4.59 -6.19
N SER A 71 9.45 3.95 -6.13
CA SER A 71 9.51 2.53 -5.76
C SER A 71 9.09 2.33 -4.30
N TRP A 72 8.55 1.15 -4.00
CA TRP A 72 8.18 0.75 -2.64
C TRP A 72 9.23 1.08 -1.56
N ASN A 73 10.50 0.78 -1.84
CA ASN A 73 11.61 0.98 -0.92
C ASN A 73 12.03 2.45 -0.77
N ALA A 74 11.67 3.31 -1.72
CA ALA A 74 12.00 4.74 -1.70
C ALA A 74 10.97 5.57 -0.92
N THR A 75 9.82 5.00 -0.57
CA THR A 75 8.75 5.73 0.15
C THR A 75 9.14 6.12 1.57
N GLY A 76 10.05 5.37 2.22
CA GLY A 76 10.32 5.52 3.65
C GLY A 76 9.15 5.10 4.56
N TYR A 77 8.08 4.52 4.02
CA TYR A 77 6.94 4.02 4.80
C TYR A 77 7.22 2.63 5.37
N ARG A 78 6.54 2.32 6.48
CA ARG A 78 6.54 0.98 7.05
C ARG A 78 5.27 0.24 6.64
N PHE A 79 5.44 -0.80 5.85
CA PHE A 79 4.34 -1.56 5.29
C PHE A 79 3.74 -2.53 6.30
N VAL A 80 2.41 -2.61 6.35
CA VAL A 80 1.69 -3.40 7.35
C VAL A 80 0.98 -4.59 6.69
N LYS A 81 0.14 -4.33 5.70
CA LYS A 81 -0.60 -5.37 4.97
C LYS A 81 -0.99 -4.90 3.57
N ARG A 82 -1.21 -5.85 2.66
CA ARG A 82 -1.55 -5.59 1.26
C ARG A 82 -2.58 -6.59 0.77
N GLN A 83 -3.41 -6.21 -0.21
CA GLN A 83 -4.28 -7.16 -0.90
C GLN A 83 -3.45 -8.23 -1.63
N SER A 84 -3.94 -9.47 -1.65
CA SER A 84 -3.32 -10.53 -2.45
C SER A 84 -3.47 -10.23 -3.95
N GLN A 85 -2.46 -10.62 -4.73
CA GLN A 85 -2.53 -10.60 -6.19
C GLN A 85 -3.51 -11.65 -6.72
N GLU A 86 -3.69 -12.75 -5.99
CA GLU A 86 -4.54 -13.88 -6.38
C GLU A 86 -6.01 -13.63 -6.04
N ASP A 87 -6.29 -13.13 -4.84
CA ASP A 87 -7.63 -12.78 -4.38
C ASP A 87 -7.64 -11.41 -3.69
N PRO A 88 -8.27 -10.39 -4.31
CA PRO A 88 -8.32 -9.04 -3.76
C PRO A 88 -9.18 -8.90 -2.49
N ASN A 89 -9.95 -9.91 -2.10
CA ASN A 89 -10.64 -9.95 -0.81
C ASN A 89 -9.74 -10.43 0.34
N VAL A 90 -8.60 -11.05 0.00
CA VAL A 90 -7.60 -11.53 0.96
C VAL A 90 -6.56 -10.45 1.20
N TRP A 91 -6.26 -10.20 2.48
CA TRP A 91 -5.18 -9.33 2.91
C TRP A 91 -4.03 -10.15 3.49
N VAL A 92 -2.82 -9.93 2.98
CA VAL A 92 -1.60 -10.56 3.46
C VAL A 92 -0.81 -9.58 4.33
N SER A 93 -0.38 -10.02 5.50
CA SER A 93 0.52 -9.26 6.36
C SER A 93 1.89 -9.15 5.73
N ILE A 94 2.47 -7.95 5.77
CA ILE A 94 3.85 -7.72 5.36
C ILE A 94 4.63 -7.66 6.66
N LEU A 95 5.16 -8.81 7.07
CA LEU A 95 6.03 -8.86 8.23
C LEU A 95 7.26 -7.99 7.94
N PRO A 96 7.71 -7.13 8.88
CA PRO A 96 9.04 -6.58 8.79
C PRO A 96 10.01 -7.75 8.74
N ASP A 97 10.98 -7.71 7.83
CA ASP A 97 12.00 -8.75 7.71
C ASP A 97 12.76 -8.86 9.04
N VAL A 98 12.36 -9.82 9.88
CA VAL A 98 12.99 -10.13 11.16
C VAL A 98 14.17 -11.08 10.99
N HIS A 99 14.56 -11.45 9.76
CA HIS A 99 15.58 -12.46 9.50
C HIS A 99 16.93 -11.95 8.97
N GLN A 100 17.23 -10.65 9.10
CA GLN A 100 18.55 -10.11 8.76
C GLN A 100 19.20 -9.25 9.85
N LYS A 101 19.09 -9.66 11.12
CA LYS A 101 19.94 -9.16 12.23
C LYS A 101 20.44 -10.25 13.18
N MET A 102 20.62 -11.47 12.69
CA MET A 102 21.36 -12.52 13.40
C MET A 102 22.46 -13.09 12.50
N THR A 103 23.45 -12.27 12.15
CA THR A 103 24.80 -12.70 11.77
C THR A 103 25.58 -11.46 11.36
N SER A 104 26.33 -10.88 12.30
CA SER A 104 27.65 -10.26 12.08
C SER A 104 28.17 -9.76 13.43
N ARG A 105 28.96 -10.65 14.05
CA ARG A 105 30.07 -10.46 15.02
C ARG A 105 29.96 -9.38 16.09
#